data_AF-A0A4Q2R4G9-F1
#
_entry.id   AF-A0A4Q2R4G9-F1
#
_cell.length_a   1.000
_cell.length_b   1.000
_cell.length_c   1.000
_cell.angle_alpha   90.00
_cell.angle_beta   90.00
_cell.angle_gamma   90.00
#
_symmetry.space_group_name_H-M   'P 1'
#
loop_
_entity.id
_entity.type
_entity.pdbx_description
1 polymer ?
#
loop_
_entity_poly.entity_id
_entity_poly.type
_entity_poly.pdbx_seq_one_letter_code
_entity_poly.pdbx_strand_id
1 'polypeptide(L)'
;MRLDFCVACGERDPEKLEHHHLVPRSAGGEDADSNLITLCHVCHGRAHGFQRANLRALTRNGIAKRKARGEKVGRPENFVEGRARGVATNKATADAFASNVLPIVREIQASGKTTLQAIANALNARKVATARGGEW
;
A
#
# COMPACT_ATOMS: atom_id res chain seq x y z
N MET A 1 -18.03 6.35 26.29
CA MET A 1 -19.42 6.79 26.05
C MET A 1 -19.41 7.52 24.73
N ARG A 2 -20.36 7.21 23.84
CA ARG A 2 -20.47 7.93 22.57
C ARG A 2 -21.15 9.28 22.81
N LEU A 3 -20.38 10.35 22.64
CA LEU A 3 -20.82 11.72 22.81
C LEU A 3 -21.17 12.35 21.46
N ASP A 4 -22.02 13.37 21.50
CA ASP A 4 -22.38 14.26 20.38
C ASP A 4 -21.39 15.42 20.19
N PHE A 5 -20.25 15.36 20.88
CA PHE A 5 -19.16 16.33 20.74
C PHE A 5 -17.78 15.69 20.90
N CYS A 6 -16.77 16.36 20.35
CA CYS A 6 -15.36 16.03 20.52
C CYS A 6 -14.91 16.41 21.94
N VAL A 7 -14.49 15.43 22.75
CA VAL A 7 -14.07 15.69 24.13
C VAL A 7 -12.81 16.56 24.24
N ALA A 8 -12.00 16.62 23.17
CA ALA A 8 -10.75 17.37 23.18
C ALA A 8 -10.90 18.85 22.78
N CYS A 9 -11.89 19.22 21.95
CA CYS A 9 -12.02 20.59 21.44
C CYS A 9 -13.44 21.14 21.37
N GLY A 10 -14.46 20.34 21.71
CA GLY A 10 -15.86 20.76 21.70
C GLY A 10 -16.53 20.85 20.32
N GLU A 11 -15.88 20.38 19.23
CA GLU A 11 -16.53 20.22 17.91
C GLU A 11 -17.80 19.37 18.03
N ARG A 12 -18.89 19.78 17.39
CA ARG A 12 -20.23 19.15 17.50
C ARG A 12 -20.79 18.67 16.16
N ASP A 13 -20.11 18.97 15.06
CA ASP A 13 -20.52 18.53 13.73
C ASP A 13 -20.44 16.99 13.62
N PRO A 14 -21.57 16.28 13.53
CA PRO A 14 -21.60 14.82 13.57
C PRO A 14 -20.86 14.19 12.39
N GLU A 15 -20.71 14.88 11.24
CA GLU A 15 -19.94 14.38 10.10
C GLU A 15 -18.43 14.34 10.38
N LYS A 16 -17.97 15.09 11.39
CA LYS A 16 -16.56 15.16 11.76
C LYS A 16 -16.23 14.30 12.96
N LEU A 17 -17.21 13.75 13.68
CA LEU A 17 -17.02 12.98 14.90
C LEU A 17 -16.72 11.51 14.59
N GLU A 18 -15.77 10.95 15.33
CA GLU A 18 -15.30 9.58 15.22
C GLU A 18 -15.13 8.98 16.62
N HIS A 19 -15.23 7.66 16.74
CA HIS A 19 -14.96 6.95 17.99
C HIS A 19 -13.51 6.46 18.01
N HIS A 20 -12.78 6.82 19.06
CA HIS A 20 -11.38 6.47 19.28
C HIS A 20 -11.26 5.52 20.47
N HIS A 21 -10.48 4.46 20.31
CA HIS A 21 -10.20 3.49 21.37
C HIS A 21 -9.11 4.00 22.31
N LEU A 22 -9.36 3.95 23.63
CA LEU A 22 -8.35 4.23 24.66
C LEU A 22 -7.30 3.10 24.71
N VAL A 23 -7.77 1.85 24.70
CA VAL A 23 -6.95 0.65 24.49
C VAL A 23 -7.16 0.20 23.05
N PRO A 24 -6.12 0.20 22.19
CA PRO A 24 -6.25 -0.25 20.80
C PRO A 24 -6.67 -1.72 20.71
N ARG A 25 -7.38 -2.08 19.63
CA ARG A 25 -7.75 -3.49 19.34
C ARG A 25 -6.54 -4.42 19.27
N SER A 26 -5.40 -3.94 18.75
CA SER A 26 -4.15 -4.71 18.71
C SER A 26 -3.59 -5.05 20.10
N ALA A 27 -3.99 -4.30 21.13
CA ALA A 27 -3.66 -4.54 22.52
C ALA A 27 -4.84 -5.16 23.31
N GLY A 28 -5.85 -5.71 22.62
CA GLY A 28 -7.00 -6.37 23.23
C GLY A 28 -8.14 -5.44 23.66
N GLY A 29 -8.13 -4.18 23.23
CA GLY A 29 -9.22 -3.26 23.55
C GLY A 29 -10.51 -3.55 22.78
N GLU A 30 -11.62 -3.61 23.50
CA GLU A 30 -12.96 -3.89 22.96
C GLU A 30 -13.66 -2.62 22.45
N ASP A 31 -14.73 -2.78 21.67
CA ASP A 31 -15.60 -1.67 21.22
C ASP A 31 -16.62 -1.24 22.29
N ALA A 32 -16.35 -1.53 23.57
CA ALA A 32 -17.19 -1.13 24.68
C ALA A 32 -17.21 0.39 24.83
N ASP A 33 -18.35 0.95 25.21
CA ASP A 33 -18.49 2.38 25.44
C ASP A 33 -17.48 2.90 26.47
N SER A 34 -17.10 2.11 27.48
CA SER A 34 -16.05 2.45 28.45
C SER A 34 -14.66 2.64 27.83
N ASN A 35 -14.39 2.01 26.69
CA ASN A 35 -13.11 2.08 25.96
C ASN A 35 -13.14 3.08 24.79
N LEU A 36 -14.30 3.67 24.50
CA LEU A 36 -14.48 4.62 23.39
C LEU A 36 -14.66 6.06 23.88
N ILE A 37 -13.90 6.97 23.28
CA ILE A 37 -14.11 8.42 23.38
C ILE A 37 -14.49 9.00 22.02
N THR A 38 -15.33 10.03 22.00
CA THR A 38 -15.65 10.75 20.76
C THR A 38 -14.64 11.87 20.52
N LEU A 39 -13.97 11.85 19.37
CA LEU A 39 -13.05 12.88 18.91
C LEU A 39 -13.44 13.34 17.49
N CYS A 40 -13.20 14.60 17.15
CA CYS A 40 -13.27 15.00 15.75
C CYS A 40 -12.10 14.41 14.96
N HIS A 41 -12.22 14.25 13.63
CA HIS A 41 -11.18 13.66 12.78
C HIS A 41 -9.78 14.27 12.99
N VAL A 42 -9.69 15.58 13.25
CA VAL A 42 -8.42 16.26 13.55
C VAL A 42 -7.84 15.78 14.90
N CYS A 43 -8.64 15.81 15.96
CA CYS A 43 -8.22 15.37 17.29
C CYS A 43 -7.95 13.87 17.35
N HIS A 44 -8.72 13.06 16.62
CA HIS A 44 -8.49 11.63 16.48
C HIS A 44 -7.12 11.35 15.81
N GLY A 45 -6.78 12.07 14.74
CA GLY A 45 -5.44 12.01 14.18
C GLY A 45 -4.36 12.32 15.22
N ARG A 46 -4.51 13.44 15.94
CA ARG A 46 -3.55 13.87 16.96
C ARG A 46 -3.35 12.80 18.04
N ALA A 47 -4.40 12.09 18.44
CA ALA A 47 -4.32 10.98 19.39
C ALA A 47 -3.45 9.81 18.87
N HIS A 48 -3.41 9.61 17.54
CA HIS A 48 -2.48 8.66 16.89
C HIS A 48 -1.13 9.29 16.50
N GLY A 49 -0.83 10.51 16.94
CA GLY A 49 0.44 11.19 16.63
C GLY A 49 0.57 11.68 15.18
N PHE A 50 -0.54 11.77 14.43
CA PHE A 50 -0.52 12.30 13.06
C PHE A 50 -1.58 13.37 12.83
N GLN A 51 -1.24 14.42 12.08
CA GLN A 51 -2.26 15.39 11.71
C GLN A 51 -3.11 14.86 10.56
N ARG A 52 -4.43 14.68 10.79
CA ARG A 52 -5.40 14.50 9.70
C ARG A 52 -5.57 15.81 8.95
N ALA A 53 -4.58 16.15 8.14
CA ALA A 53 -4.62 17.26 7.22
C ALA A 53 -5.08 16.76 5.85
N ASN A 54 -5.62 17.67 5.04
CA ASN A 54 -5.86 17.40 3.63
C ASN A 54 -4.50 17.28 2.90
N LEU A 55 -3.87 16.10 2.98
CA LEU A 55 -2.52 15.83 2.46
C LEU A 55 -2.44 16.15 0.97
N ARG A 56 -3.54 15.96 0.23
CA ARG A 56 -3.64 16.33 -1.17
C ARG A 56 -3.51 17.85 -1.37
N ALA A 57 -4.25 18.64 -0.60
CA ALA A 57 -4.15 20.10 -0.64
C ALA A 57 -2.75 20.58 -0.22
N LEU A 58 -2.19 20.02 0.85
CA LEU A 58 -0.83 20.35 1.30
C LEU A 58 0.23 20.01 0.26
N THR A 59 0.16 18.82 -0.35
CA THR A 59 1.08 18.40 -1.42
C THR A 59 0.98 19.33 -2.62
N ARG A 60 -0.25 19.65 -3.06
CA ARG A 60 -0.47 20.60 -4.16
C ARG A 60 0.13 21.97 -3.85
N ASN A 61 -0.11 22.49 -2.65
CA ASN A 61 0.41 23.78 -2.22
C ASN A 61 1.94 23.76 -2.13
N GLY A 62 2.54 22.68 -1.65
CA GLY A 62 3.99 22.50 -1.63
C GLY A 62 4.60 22.51 -3.03
N ILE A 63 4.01 21.76 -3.97
CA ILE A 63 4.42 21.76 -5.38
C ILE A 63 4.28 23.15 -6.00
N ALA A 64 3.17 23.85 -5.75
CA ALA A 64 2.94 25.20 -6.27
C ALA A 64 4.00 26.19 -5.74
N LYS A 65 4.34 26.13 -4.45
CA LYS A 65 5.40 26.94 -3.85
C LYS A 65 6.77 26.64 -4.46
N ARG A 66 7.10 25.36 -4.69
CA ARG A 66 8.36 24.96 -5.36
C ARG A 66 8.44 25.54 -6.77
N LYS A 67 7.36 25.43 -7.55
CA LYS A 67 7.26 26.04 -8.89
C LYS A 67 7.42 27.56 -8.85
N ALA A 68 6.79 28.24 -7.88
CA ALA A 68 6.89 29.69 -7.72
C ALA A 68 8.32 30.15 -7.38
N ARG A 69 9.10 29.32 -6.69
CA ARG A 69 10.54 29.55 -6.45
C ARG A 69 11.43 29.20 -7.65
N GLY A 70 10.87 28.77 -8.77
CA GLY A 70 11.63 28.32 -9.94
C GLY A 70 12.33 26.98 -9.75
N GLU A 71 12.03 26.23 -8.68
CA GLU A 71 12.63 24.92 -8.46
C GLU A 71 12.10 23.90 -9.47
N LYS A 72 13.00 23.04 -9.96
CA LYS A 72 12.64 21.92 -10.83
C LYS A 72 11.75 20.91 -10.07
N VAL A 73 10.53 20.70 -10.57
CA VAL A 73 9.60 19.68 -10.09
C VAL A 73 9.46 18.58 -11.16
N GLY A 74 9.44 17.32 -10.73
CA GLY A 74 9.28 16.17 -11.63
C GLY A 74 10.58 15.41 -11.81
N ARG A 75 10.99 15.17 -13.07
CA ARG A 75 12.12 14.32 -13.44
C ARG A 75 13.41 14.70 -12.68
N PRO A 76 13.97 13.84 -11.82
CA PRO A 76 15.20 14.13 -11.11
C PRO A 76 16.40 14.12 -12.06
N GLU A 77 17.54 14.65 -11.63
CA GLU A 77 18.77 14.72 -12.44
C GLU A 77 19.31 13.33 -12.77
N ASN A 78 19.31 12.43 -11.79
CA ASN A 78 19.73 11.04 -11.94
C ASN A 78 18.69 10.14 -12.65
N PHE A 79 17.70 10.70 -13.35
CA PHE A 79 16.62 9.89 -13.96
C PHE A 79 17.16 8.81 -14.91
N VAL A 80 18.16 9.13 -15.73
CA VAL A 80 18.70 8.17 -16.71
C VAL A 80 19.37 7.02 -15.99
N GLU A 81 20.22 7.32 -15.02
CA GLU A 81 20.92 6.33 -14.20
C GLU A 81 19.93 5.51 -13.36
N GLY A 82 18.98 6.16 -12.68
CA GLY A 82 17.94 5.50 -11.90
C GLY A 82 17.08 4.57 -12.75
N ARG A 83 16.74 4.99 -13.98
CA ARG A 83 16.04 4.14 -14.96
C ARG A 83 16.90 2.94 -15.37
N ALA A 84 18.18 3.14 -15.68
CA ALA A 84 19.08 2.07 -16.05
C ALA A 84 19.22 1.03 -14.94
N ARG A 85 19.39 1.48 -13.68
CA ARG A 85 19.41 0.62 -12.49
C ARG A 85 18.10 -0.15 -12.34
N GLY A 86 16.95 0.51 -12.48
CA GLY A 86 15.65 -0.15 -12.42
C GLY A 86 15.46 -1.22 -13.50
N VAL A 87 15.88 -0.93 -14.74
CA VAL A 87 15.85 -1.91 -15.85
C VAL A 87 16.74 -3.11 -15.53
N ALA A 88 17.96 -2.87 -15.05
CA ALA A 88 18.89 -3.93 -14.69
C ALA A 88 18.33 -4.83 -13.57
N THR A 89 17.77 -4.25 -12.50
CA THR A 89 17.11 -5.00 -11.42
C THR A 89 15.93 -5.81 -11.94
N ASN A 90 15.06 -5.21 -12.76
CA ASN A 90 13.89 -5.91 -13.32
C ASN A 90 14.31 -7.10 -14.18
N LYS A 91 15.35 -6.92 -15.01
CA LYS A 91 15.92 -8.00 -15.82
C LYS A 91 16.47 -9.12 -14.94
N ALA A 92 17.29 -8.80 -13.96
CA ALA A 92 17.87 -9.79 -13.05
C ALA A 92 16.79 -10.59 -12.30
N THR A 93 15.74 -9.92 -11.82
CA THR A 93 14.60 -10.59 -11.16
C THR A 93 13.85 -11.50 -12.12
N ALA A 94 13.64 -11.08 -13.37
CA ALA A 94 12.99 -11.90 -14.40
C ALA A 94 13.84 -13.12 -14.77
N ASP A 95 15.15 -12.95 -14.93
CA ASP A 95 16.10 -14.02 -15.25
C ASP A 95 16.18 -15.05 -14.11
N ALA A 96 16.18 -14.59 -12.85
CA ALA A 96 16.15 -15.45 -11.68
C ALA A 96 14.84 -16.27 -11.60
N PHE A 97 13.69 -15.61 -11.81
CA PHE A 97 12.40 -16.30 -11.85
C PHE A 97 12.35 -17.33 -12.99
N ALA A 98 12.79 -16.96 -14.19
CA ALA A 98 12.85 -17.86 -15.33
C ALA A 98 13.77 -19.05 -15.06
N SER A 99 14.93 -18.84 -14.44
CA SER A 99 15.87 -19.92 -14.09
C SER A 99 15.25 -20.96 -13.14
N ASN A 100 14.36 -20.53 -12.23
CA ASN A 100 13.65 -21.42 -11.33
C ASN A 100 12.49 -22.17 -12.00
N VAL A 101 11.74 -21.51 -12.87
CA VAL A 101 10.50 -22.07 -13.45
C VAL A 101 10.74 -22.84 -14.75
N LEU A 102 11.72 -22.43 -15.56
CA LEU A 102 11.98 -23.01 -16.87
C LEU A 102 12.26 -24.53 -16.85
N PRO A 103 13.00 -25.10 -15.86
CA PRO A 103 13.14 -26.54 -15.76
C PRO A 103 11.80 -27.27 -15.61
N ILE A 104 10.90 -26.73 -14.77
CA ILE A 104 9.56 -27.29 -14.53
C ILE A 104 8.72 -27.24 -15.82
N VAL A 105 8.78 -26.12 -16.54
CA VAL A 105 8.08 -25.98 -17.83
C VAL A 105 8.58 -27.01 -18.84
N ARG A 106 9.90 -27.23 -18.91
CA ARG A 106 10.49 -28.24 -19.81
C ARG A 106 10.05 -29.66 -19.46
N GLU A 107 9.98 -30.01 -18.17
CA GLU A 107 9.43 -31.31 -17.74
C GLU A 107 7.96 -31.47 -18.12
N ILE A 108 7.16 -30.42 -17.93
CA ILE A 108 5.74 -30.42 -18.29
C ILE A 108 5.59 -30.63 -19.81
N GLN A 109 6.39 -29.93 -20.62
CA GLN A 109 6.43 -30.10 -22.07
C GLN A 109 6.85 -31.52 -22.47
N ALA A 110 7.89 -32.08 -21.84
CA ALA A 110 8.33 -33.46 -22.06
C ALA A 110 7.26 -34.49 -21.70
N SER A 111 6.34 -34.17 -20.78
CA SER A 111 5.15 -35.00 -20.47
C SER A 111 4.03 -34.94 -21.53
N GLY A 112 4.27 -34.29 -22.67
CA GLY A 112 3.33 -34.15 -23.78
C GLY A 112 2.37 -32.96 -23.66
N LYS A 113 2.49 -32.12 -22.62
CA LYS A 113 1.66 -30.91 -22.46
C LYS A 113 2.30 -29.75 -23.22
N THR A 114 1.90 -29.57 -24.47
CA THR A 114 2.51 -28.59 -25.39
C THR A 114 1.71 -27.30 -25.55
N THR A 115 0.45 -27.25 -25.09
CA THR A 115 -0.35 -26.02 -25.11
C THR A 115 -0.07 -25.16 -23.89
N LEU A 116 -0.14 -23.83 -24.05
CA LEU A 116 0.06 -22.88 -22.95
C LEU A 116 -0.93 -23.14 -21.79
N GLN A 117 -2.18 -23.46 -22.11
CA GLN A 117 -3.20 -23.79 -21.10
C GLN A 117 -2.85 -25.07 -20.34
N ALA A 118 -2.38 -26.12 -21.02
CA ALA A 118 -1.98 -27.36 -20.37
C ALA A 118 -0.74 -27.15 -19.46
N ILE A 119 0.17 -26.26 -19.85
CA ILE A 119 1.33 -25.88 -19.05
C ILE A 119 0.90 -25.09 -17.81
N ALA A 120 0.05 -24.07 -17.97
CA ALA A 120 -0.49 -23.27 -16.86
C ALA A 120 -1.22 -24.16 -15.84
N ASN A 121 -2.13 -25.03 -16.31
CA ASN A 121 -2.84 -25.97 -15.45
C ASN A 121 -1.88 -26.89 -14.68
N ALA A 122 -0.82 -27.37 -15.33
CA ALA A 122 0.18 -28.22 -14.69
C ALA A 122 1.03 -27.46 -13.67
N LEU A 123 1.37 -26.19 -13.93
CA LEU A 123 2.07 -25.33 -12.97
C LEU A 123 1.20 -25.04 -11.73
N ASN A 124 -0.08 -24.74 -11.93
CA ASN A 124 -1.06 -24.55 -10.84
C ASN A 124 -1.25 -25.84 -10.02
N ALA A 125 -1.40 -26.99 -10.68
CA ALA A 125 -1.50 -28.29 -10.01
C ALA A 125 -0.25 -28.63 -9.18
N ARG A 126 0.94 -28.17 -9.63
CA ARG A 126 2.21 -28.30 -8.91
C ARG A 126 2.42 -27.19 -7.86
N LYS A 127 1.47 -26.28 -7.67
CA LYS A 127 1.56 -25.12 -6.76
C LYS A 127 2.76 -24.21 -7.03
N VAL A 128 3.17 -24.10 -8.29
CA VAL A 128 4.21 -23.15 -8.71
C VAL A 128 3.53 -21.81 -8.92
N ALA A 129 3.87 -20.81 -8.11
CA ALA A 129 3.30 -19.47 -8.25
C ALA A 129 3.93 -18.67 -9.40
N THR A 130 3.18 -17.74 -9.98
CA THR A 130 3.71 -16.73 -10.90
C THR A 130 4.65 -15.76 -10.15
N ALA A 131 5.39 -14.93 -10.89
CA ALA A 131 6.33 -13.96 -10.32
C ALA A 131 5.68 -12.96 -9.34
N ARG A 132 4.35 -12.78 -9.40
CA ARG A 132 3.57 -11.91 -8.49
C ARG A 132 2.81 -12.68 -7.40
N GLY A 133 3.02 -14.00 -7.29
CA GLY A 133 2.39 -14.84 -6.28
C GLY A 133 0.98 -15.34 -6.62
N GLY A 134 0.50 -15.12 -7.85
CA GLY A 134 -0.78 -15.63 -8.34
C GLY A 134 -0.67 -16.96 -9.08
N GLU A 135 -1.82 -17.49 -9.51
CA GLU A 135 -1.92 -18.66 -10.40
C GLU A 135 -1.55 -18.30 -11.85
N TRP A 136 -1.13 -19.32 -12.63
CA TRP A 136 -0.77 -19.25 -14.05
C TRP A 136 -1.98 -19.31 -14.98
#